data_AF-K1RN25-F1
#
_entry.id   AF-K1RN25-F1
#
_cell.length_a   1.000
_cell.length_b   1.000
_cell.length_c   1.000
_cell.angle_alpha   90.00
_cell.angle_beta   90.00
_cell.angle_gamma   90.00
#
_symmetry.space_group_name_H-M   'P 1'
#
loop_
_entity.id
_entity.type
_entity.pdbx_description
1 polymer ?
#
loop_
_entity_poly.entity_id
_entity_poly.type
_entity_poly.pdbx_seq_one_letter_code
_entity_poly.pdbx_strand_id
1 'polypeptide(L)'
;MQQEENYLAQSISQVDADARYDEGVKRLLANKSILAVIMKECVPEYHGCTVREIAEKYIEGEPQIGAVGVDADETNRNVSATIHGTNTEDVTLTEGTIRYDVRFYATAPSEDGLIGLILNVEAQNRYNAGYPLLKRAIYYCSRMISAQYGTEFTKGEYGKIKKVYSIWVCMNPPKNRRNTI
;
A
#
# COMPACT_ATOMS: atom_id res chain seq x y z
N MET A 1 -4.24 34.78 23.70
CA MET A 1 -4.53 35.36 22.36
C MET A 1 -3.31 35.38 21.45
N GLN A 2 -2.42 36.37 21.45
CA GLN A 2 -1.37 36.47 20.41
C GLN A 2 -0.32 35.34 20.43
N GLN A 3 -0.08 34.74 21.59
CA GLN A 3 0.84 33.60 21.75
C GLN A 3 0.20 32.26 21.33
N GLU A 4 -1.12 32.10 21.49
CA GLU A 4 -1.87 30.91 21.04
C GLU A 4 -2.05 30.90 19.52
N GLU A 5 -2.31 32.05 18.90
CA GLU A 5 -2.39 32.20 17.44
C GLU A 5 -1.09 31.79 16.75
N ASN A 6 0.06 32.14 17.35
CA ASN A 6 1.37 31.81 16.80
C ASN A 6 1.68 30.29 16.92
N TYR A 7 1.23 29.64 18.00
CA TYR A 7 1.33 28.20 18.19
C TYR A 7 0.46 27.42 17.20
N LEU A 8 -0.77 27.87 16.96
CA LEU A 8 -1.69 27.26 15.98
C LEU A 8 -1.15 27.39 14.55
N ALA A 9 -0.66 28.57 14.16
CA ALA A 9 -0.08 28.78 12.84
C ALA A 9 1.17 27.91 12.60
N GLN A 10 2.05 27.79 13.60
CA GLN A 10 3.21 26.91 13.54
C GLN A 10 2.80 25.44 13.43
N SER A 11 1.81 25.01 14.23
CA SER A 11 1.30 23.63 14.20
C SER A 11 0.68 23.29 12.83
N ILE A 12 -0.11 24.20 12.26
CA ILE A 12 -0.68 24.04 10.91
C ILE A 12 0.43 23.96 9.85
N SER A 13 1.43 24.84 9.92
CA SER A 13 2.54 24.82 8.96
C SER A 13 3.40 23.55 9.03
N GLN A 14 3.57 22.98 10.24
CA GLN A 14 4.28 21.71 10.45
C GLN A 14 3.45 20.54 9.94
N VAL A 15 2.14 20.52 10.21
CA VAL A 15 1.22 19.51 9.67
C VAL A 15 1.23 19.52 8.14
N ASP A 16 1.22 20.70 7.52
CA ASP A 16 1.30 20.84 6.06
C ASP A 16 2.64 20.36 5.49
N ALA A 17 3.75 20.62 6.21
CA ALA A 17 5.08 20.16 5.81
C ALA A 17 5.20 18.63 5.91
N ASP A 18 4.70 18.04 7.00
CA ASP A 18 4.68 16.59 7.22
C ASP A 18 3.78 15.88 6.20
N ALA A 19 2.61 16.44 5.88
CA ALA A 19 1.71 15.90 4.88
C ALA A 19 2.32 15.93 3.47
N ARG A 20 2.99 17.02 3.08
CA ARG A 20 3.70 17.12 1.79
C ARG A 20 4.88 16.17 1.72
N TYR A 21 5.60 16.00 2.83
CA TYR A 21 6.70 15.03 2.91
C TYR A 21 6.18 13.60 2.74
N ASP A 22 5.11 13.24 3.44
CA ASP A 22 4.43 11.95 3.34
C ASP A 22 3.97 11.66 1.90
N GLU A 23 3.29 12.61 1.26
CA GLU A 23 2.86 12.50 -0.13
C GLU A 23 4.06 12.34 -1.10
N GLY A 24 5.13 13.10 -0.90
CA GLY A 24 6.35 13.01 -1.70
C GLY A 24 7.01 11.64 -1.61
N VAL A 25 7.06 11.05 -0.41
CA VAL A 25 7.58 9.69 -0.20
C VAL A 25 6.71 8.66 -0.89
N LYS A 26 5.38 8.76 -0.79
CA LYS A 26 4.47 7.82 -1.47
C LYS A 26 4.59 7.90 -2.98
N ARG A 27 4.70 9.11 -3.54
CA ARG A 27 4.95 9.32 -4.97
C ARG A 27 6.27 8.71 -5.42
N LEU A 28 7.32 8.84 -4.62
CA LEU A 28 8.59 8.19 -4.88
C LEU A 28 8.44 6.66 -4.87
N LEU A 29 7.79 6.10 -3.86
CA LEU A 29 7.56 4.66 -3.75
C LEU A 29 6.65 4.11 -4.85
N ALA A 30 5.73 4.90 -5.39
CA ALA A 30 4.88 4.50 -6.51
C ALA A 30 5.59 4.48 -7.88
N ASN A 31 6.84 4.92 -7.95
CA ASN A 31 7.62 4.81 -9.18
C ASN A 31 7.91 3.33 -9.50
N LYS A 32 7.55 2.86 -10.70
CA LYS A 32 7.74 1.47 -11.14
C LYS A 32 9.17 0.94 -11.01
N SER A 33 10.18 1.78 -11.24
CA SER A 33 11.59 1.36 -11.10
C SER A 33 11.96 1.14 -9.63
N ILE A 34 11.42 1.95 -8.74
CA ILE A 34 11.62 1.81 -7.28
C ILE A 34 10.85 0.60 -6.76
N LEU A 35 9.59 0.43 -7.16
CA LEU A 35 8.80 -0.77 -6.84
C LEU A 35 9.50 -2.03 -7.33
N ALA A 36 10.06 -2.03 -8.53
CA ALA A 36 10.75 -3.19 -9.07
C ALA A 36 11.98 -3.59 -8.24
N VAL A 37 12.73 -2.63 -7.69
CA VAL A 37 13.83 -2.93 -6.74
C VAL A 37 13.26 -3.54 -5.47
N ILE A 38 12.23 -2.93 -4.88
CA ILE A 38 11.59 -3.44 -3.66
C ILE A 38 11.06 -4.86 -3.86
N MET A 39 10.36 -5.11 -4.98
CA MET A 39 9.82 -6.41 -5.34
C MET A 39 10.94 -7.44 -5.53
N LYS A 40 12.03 -7.08 -6.22
CA LYS A 40 13.17 -7.99 -6.40
C LYS A 40 13.76 -8.48 -5.09
N GLU A 41 13.86 -7.58 -4.10
CA GLU A 41 14.50 -7.84 -2.81
C GLU A 41 13.55 -8.51 -1.79
N CYS A 42 12.25 -8.23 -1.86
CA CYS A 42 11.29 -8.64 -0.82
C CYS A 42 10.34 -9.76 -1.25
N VAL A 43 10.21 -10.04 -2.56
CA VAL A 43 9.20 -10.96 -3.09
C VAL A 43 9.90 -12.12 -3.81
N PRO A 44 9.88 -13.34 -3.24
CA PRO A 44 10.66 -14.48 -3.72
C PRO A 44 10.46 -14.83 -5.19
N GLU A 45 9.25 -14.63 -5.73
CA GLU A 45 8.92 -14.91 -7.12
C GLU A 45 9.76 -14.10 -8.12
N TYR A 46 10.38 -12.99 -7.69
CA TYR A 46 11.19 -12.13 -8.55
C TYR A 46 12.70 -12.25 -8.33
N HIS A 47 13.19 -13.16 -7.47
CA HIS A 47 14.63 -13.31 -7.22
C HIS A 47 15.42 -13.55 -8.52
N GLY A 48 14.87 -14.36 -9.43
CA GLY A 48 15.46 -14.66 -10.74
C GLY A 48 15.25 -13.60 -11.84
N CYS A 49 14.42 -12.58 -11.59
CA CYS A 49 14.10 -11.54 -12.58
C CYS A 49 15.08 -10.35 -12.49
N THR A 50 15.29 -9.64 -13.59
CA THR A 50 15.97 -8.34 -13.52
C THR A 50 15.01 -7.25 -13.05
N VAL A 51 15.53 -6.17 -12.43
CA VAL A 51 14.71 -5.01 -12.03
C VAL A 51 13.92 -4.44 -13.22
N ARG A 52 14.56 -4.37 -14.39
CA ARG A 52 13.92 -3.90 -15.62
C ARG A 52 12.73 -4.79 -16.01
N GLU A 53 12.89 -6.11 -15.97
CA GLU A 53 11.79 -7.03 -16.28
C GLU A 53 10.62 -6.87 -15.31
N ILE A 54 10.90 -6.67 -14.03
CA ILE A 54 9.84 -6.43 -13.03
C ILE A 54 9.08 -5.15 -13.36
N ALA A 55 9.79 -4.05 -13.61
CA ALA A 55 9.19 -2.76 -13.90
C ALA A 55 8.35 -2.75 -15.19
N GLU A 56 8.82 -3.43 -16.24
CA GLU A 56 8.22 -3.36 -17.59
C GLU A 56 7.15 -4.42 -17.85
N LYS A 57 7.29 -5.62 -17.26
CA LYS A 57 6.44 -6.78 -17.60
C LYS A 57 5.46 -7.15 -16.49
N TYR A 58 5.87 -7.00 -15.24
CA TYR A 58 5.18 -7.64 -14.13
C TYR A 58 4.28 -6.69 -13.33
N ILE A 59 4.63 -5.40 -13.22
CA ILE A 59 3.75 -4.40 -12.60
C ILE A 59 2.61 -4.03 -13.56
N GLU A 60 1.37 -4.28 -13.13
CA GLU A 60 0.18 -3.98 -13.92
C GLU A 60 -0.30 -2.54 -13.72
N GLY A 61 -0.70 -1.87 -14.81
CA GLY A 61 -1.28 -0.53 -14.75
C GLY A 61 -0.35 0.51 -14.13
N GLU A 62 -0.92 1.58 -13.58
CA GLU A 62 -0.19 2.58 -12.78
C GLU A 62 -0.42 2.32 -11.28
N PRO A 63 0.65 2.27 -10.46
CA PRO A 63 0.50 2.11 -9.02
C PRO A 63 -0.33 3.23 -8.40
N GLN A 64 -1.25 2.86 -7.53
CA GLN A 64 -2.18 3.82 -6.94
C GLN A 64 -1.64 4.33 -5.61
N ILE A 65 -1.57 5.65 -5.47
CA ILE A 65 -1.16 6.32 -4.24
C ILE A 65 -2.40 6.66 -3.42
N GLY A 66 -2.42 6.28 -2.15
CA GLY A 66 -3.44 6.69 -1.19
C GLY A 66 -3.30 8.16 -0.78
N ALA A 67 -3.39 9.07 -1.75
CA ALA A 67 -3.32 10.51 -1.51
C ALA A 67 -4.71 11.03 -1.14
N VAL A 68 -4.82 11.50 0.11
CA VAL A 68 -5.92 12.31 0.67
C VAL A 68 -7.17 11.54 1.11
N GLY A 69 -7.45 11.68 2.41
CA GLY A 69 -8.71 11.37 3.04
C GLY A 69 -9.88 12.14 2.45
N VAL A 70 -10.60 11.58 1.49
CA VAL A 70 -11.93 12.07 1.16
C VAL A 70 -12.93 11.32 2.03
N ASP A 71 -13.83 12.06 2.67
CA ASP A 71 -14.87 11.52 3.55
C ASP A 71 -15.65 10.40 2.85
N ALA A 72 -15.88 9.29 3.56
CA ALA A 72 -16.53 8.10 3.02
C ALA A 72 -18.00 8.35 2.59
N ASP A 73 -18.57 9.50 2.94
CA ASP A 73 -19.93 9.91 2.57
C ASP A 73 -20.06 10.47 1.14
N GLU A 74 -18.95 10.79 0.46
CA GLU A 74 -19.01 11.33 -0.91
C GLU A 74 -18.86 10.27 -2.02
N THR A 75 -18.25 9.12 -1.74
CA THR A 75 -17.91 8.12 -2.79
C THR A 75 -18.98 7.03 -3.00
N ASN A 76 -19.91 6.87 -2.06
CA ASN A 76 -20.92 5.79 -2.09
C ASN A 76 -22.20 6.11 -2.88
N ARG A 77 -22.37 7.32 -3.46
CA ARG A 77 -23.58 7.63 -4.25
C ARG A 77 -23.55 7.12 -5.70
N ASN A 78 -22.42 6.61 -6.20
CA ASN A 78 -22.34 6.12 -7.58
C ASN A 78 -21.62 4.77 -7.67
N VAL A 79 -22.14 3.76 -6.97
CA VAL A 79 -21.86 2.36 -7.37
C VAL A 79 -22.81 2.00 -8.53
N SER A 80 -22.54 2.61 -9.68
CA SER A 80 -23.05 2.10 -10.95
C SER A 80 -22.23 0.87 -11.31
N ALA A 81 -22.94 -0.17 -11.73
CA ALA A 81 -22.42 -1.47 -12.13
C ALA A 81 -21.17 -1.39 -13.03
N THR A 82 -20.27 -2.36 -12.84
CA THR A 82 -19.17 -2.70 -13.75
C THR A 82 -17.96 -1.78 -13.70
N ILE A 83 -17.24 -1.76 -12.57
CA ILE A 83 -15.84 -1.33 -12.56
C ILE A 83 -15.06 -2.35 -11.73
N HIS A 84 -14.12 -3.06 -12.36
CA HIS A 84 -13.09 -3.82 -11.65
C HIS A 84 -12.26 -2.81 -10.81
N GLY A 85 -12.65 -2.65 -9.55
CA GLY A 85 -12.26 -1.53 -8.70
C GLY A 85 -10.84 -1.65 -8.16
N THR A 86 -9.88 -1.10 -8.90
CA THR A 86 -8.61 -0.57 -8.41
C THR A 86 -8.88 0.59 -7.43
N ASN A 87 -9.15 0.27 -6.17
CA ASN A 87 -9.30 1.25 -5.09
C ASN A 87 -8.22 1.03 -4.00
N THR A 88 -7.60 2.11 -3.53
CA THR A 88 -6.62 2.12 -2.41
C THR A 88 -7.28 2.17 -1.04
N GLU A 89 -8.61 2.24 -1.01
CA GLU A 89 -9.42 2.34 0.21
C GLU A 89 -10.24 1.07 0.38
N ASP A 90 -10.21 0.51 1.60
CA ASP A 90 -11.03 -0.62 1.99
C ASP A 90 -11.93 -0.21 3.16
N VAL A 91 -13.24 -0.15 2.90
CA VAL A 91 -14.24 0.39 3.83
C VAL A 91 -15.14 -0.75 4.30
N THR A 92 -15.24 -0.94 5.62
CA THR A 92 -16.29 -1.78 6.21
C THR A 92 -17.14 -0.95 7.17
N LEU A 93 -18.45 -1.24 7.18
CA LEU A 93 -19.46 -0.54 7.98
C LEU A 93 -19.13 -0.49 9.49
N THR A 94 -18.29 -1.41 9.98
CA THR A 94 -17.97 -1.55 11.41
C THR A 94 -16.50 -1.33 11.74
N GLU A 95 -15.56 -1.55 10.82
CA GLU A 95 -14.11 -1.53 11.11
C GLU A 95 -13.41 -0.27 10.60
N GLY A 96 -14.14 0.63 9.93
CA GLY A 96 -13.60 1.88 9.40
C GLY A 96 -12.92 1.72 8.04
N THR A 97 -12.24 2.78 7.61
CA THR A 97 -11.56 2.85 6.31
C THR A 97 -10.06 2.61 6.47
N ILE A 98 -9.52 1.63 5.76
CA ILE A 98 -8.08 1.44 5.61
C ILE A 98 -7.62 2.15 4.35
N ARG A 99 -6.53 2.93 4.48
CA ARG A 99 -5.87 3.60 3.37
C ARG A 99 -4.50 2.98 3.20
N TYR A 100 -4.25 2.42 2.02
CA TYR A 100 -2.96 1.89 1.64
C TYR A 100 -2.12 3.00 0.99
N ASP A 101 -0.83 3.06 1.32
CA ASP A 101 0.06 4.08 0.76
C ASP A 101 0.29 3.90 -0.74
N VAL A 102 0.71 2.70 -1.15
CA VAL A 102 0.91 2.32 -2.56
C VAL A 102 0.39 0.91 -2.79
N ARG A 103 -0.81 0.78 -3.37
CA ARG A 103 -1.43 -0.50 -3.71
C ARG A 103 -1.46 -0.73 -5.22
N PHE A 104 -1.10 -1.94 -5.65
CA PHE A 104 -1.06 -2.29 -7.07
C PHE A 104 -1.18 -3.79 -7.30
N TYR A 105 -1.50 -4.15 -8.55
CA TYR A 105 -1.53 -5.53 -9.02
C TYR A 105 -0.24 -5.83 -9.78
N ALA A 106 0.18 -7.09 -9.73
CA ALA A 106 1.30 -7.57 -10.52
C ALA A 106 1.09 -9.02 -10.94
N THR A 107 1.77 -9.44 -12.00
CA THR A 107 1.97 -10.86 -12.30
C THR A 107 3.37 -11.30 -11.87
N ALA A 108 3.56 -12.57 -11.57
CA ALA A 108 4.87 -13.12 -11.23
C ALA A 108 5.08 -14.51 -11.84
N PRO A 109 6.32 -14.87 -12.21
CA PRO A 109 6.63 -16.22 -12.65
C PRO A 109 6.51 -17.22 -11.49
N SER A 110 6.02 -18.40 -11.81
CA SER A 110 5.85 -19.57 -10.95
C SER A 110 6.15 -20.84 -11.77
N GLU A 111 6.29 -21.99 -11.09
CA GLU A 111 6.54 -23.29 -11.74
C GLU A 111 5.43 -23.64 -12.76
N ASP A 112 4.18 -23.30 -12.45
CA ASP A 112 3.00 -23.58 -13.27
C ASP A 112 2.60 -22.42 -14.21
N GLY A 113 3.47 -21.43 -14.42
CA GLY A 113 3.21 -20.27 -15.28
C GLY A 113 3.14 -18.95 -14.51
N LEU A 114 2.25 -18.04 -14.91
CA LEU A 114 2.10 -16.74 -14.24
C LEU A 114 1.05 -16.80 -13.14
N ILE A 115 1.35 -16.22 -11.98
CA ILE A 115 0.40 -15.99 -10.90
C ILE A 115 0.09 -14.51 -10.75
N GLY A 116 -1.11 -14.20 -10.29
CA GLY A 116 -1.50 -12.82 -9.92
C GLY A 116 -1.15 -12.52 -8.46
N LEU A 117 -0.60 -11.33 -8.23
CA LEU A 117 -0.24 -10.80 -6.93
C LEU A 117 -0.98 -9.47 -6.66
N ILE A 118 -1.28 -9.21 -5.39
CA ILE A 118 -1.74 -7.91 -4.91
C ILE A 118 -0.72 -7.41 -3.90
N LEU A 119 -0.10 -6.27 -4.19
CA LEU A 119 0.96 -5.71 -3.36
C LEU A 119 0.52 -4.40 -2.73
N ASN A 120 0.98 -4.19 -1.50
CA ASN A 120 0.94 -2.92 -0.81
C ASN A 120 2.33 -2.58 -0.29
N VAL A 121 2.81 -1.37 -0.56
CA VAL A 121 4.05 -0.81 -0.04
C VAL A 121 3.74 0.39 0.85
N GLU A 122 4.09 0.29 2.13
CA GLU A 122 3.82 1.30 3.17
C GLU A 122 5.09 2.07 3.52
N ALA A 123 4.99 3.40 3.58
CA ALA A 123 6.05 4.28 4.02
C ALA A 123 5.96 4.49 5.54
N GLN A 124 6.90 3.93 6.30
CA GLN A 124 6.91 4.07 7.74
C GLN A 124 8.06 4.94 8.22
N ASN A 125 7.74 6.14 8.71
CA ASN A 125 8.79 7.05 9.19
C ASN A 125 9.53 6.48 10.41
N ARG A 126 8.82 5.98 11.43
CA ARG A 126 9.43 5.50 12.68
C ARG A 126 9.17 4.01 12.90
N TYR A 127 10.20 3.28 13.32
CA TYR A 127 10.07 1.85 13.65
C TYR A 127 9.12 1.57 14.82
N ASN A 128 9.06 2.49 15.81
CA ASN A 128 8.14 2.41 16.94
C ASN A 128 7.04 3.47 16.78
N ALA A 129 5.93 3.11 16.13
CA ALA A 129 4.82 4.02 15.83
C ALA A 129 3.80 4.17 16.98
N GLY A 130 4.10 3.63 18.17
CA GLY A 130 3.12 3.52 19.27
C GLY A 130 2.29 2.22 19.22
N TYR A 131 2.53 1.35 18.24
CA TYR A 131 1.93 0.02 18.12
C TYR A 131 2.90 -0.94 17.39
N PRO A 132 2.70 -2.27 17.50
CA PRO A 132 3.54 -3.24 16.81
C PRO A 132 3.29 -3.23 15.29
N LEU A 133 4.27 -2.73 14.51
CA LEU A 133 4.16 -2.63 13.05
C LEU A 133 3.78 -3.94 12.38
N LEU A 134 4.36 -5.06 12.81
CA LEU A 134 4.05 -6.39 12.28
C LEU A 134 2.56 -6.75 12.42
N LYS A 135 1.92 -6.36 13.53
CA LYS A 135 0.48 -6.63 13.72
C LYS A 135 -0.37 -5.80 12.75
N ARG A 136 0.03 -4.56 12.48
CA ARG A 136 -0.64 -3.71 11.46
C ARG A 136 -0.42 -4.27 10.06
N ALA A 137 0.78 -4.73 9.73
CA ALA A 137 1.08 -5.39 8.46
C ALA A 137 0.22 -6.65 8.23
N ILE A 138 0.09 -7.50 9.26
CA ILE A 138 -0.79 -8.68 9.21
C ILE A 138 -2.24 -8.25 9.00
N TYR A 139 -2.71 -7.25 9.74
CA TYR A 139 -4.07 -6.73 9.58
C TYR A 139 -4.34 -6.24 8.15
N TYR A 140 -3.44 -5.45 7.57
CA TYR A 140 -3.56 -4.96 6.18
C TYR A 140 -3.55 -6.09 5.16
N CYS A 141 -2.65 -7.06 5.35
CA CYS A 141 -2.59 -8.27 4.53
C CYS A 141 -3.92 -9.05 4.55
N SER A 142 -4.49 -9.29 5.74
CA SER A 142 -5.77 -9.96 5.92
C SER A 142 -6.93 -9.21 5.25
N ARG A 143 -6.91 -7.88 5.30
CA ARG A 143 -7.95 -7.06 4.68
C ARG A 143 -7.88 -7.12 3.16
N MET A 144 -6.68 -7.08 2.57
CA MET A 144 -6.50 -7.33 1.14
C MET A 144 -6.94 -8.73 0.70
N ILE A 145 -6.73 -9.77 1.52
CA ILE A 145 -7.26 -11.12 1.22
C ILE A 145 -8.79 -11.11 1.23
N SER A 146 -9.38 -10.53 2.27
CA SER A 146 -10.84 -10.47 2.42
C SER A 146 -11.50 -9.69 1.29
N ALA A 147 -10.89 -8.59 0.84
CA ALA A 147 -11.40 -7.72 -0.23
C ALA A 147 -11.46 -8.41 -1.61
N GLN A 148 -10.80 -9.55 -1.77
CA GLN A 148 -10.87 -10.34 -3.01
C GLN A 148 -12.21 -11.09 -3.18
N TYR A 149 -13.01 -11.22 -2.12
CA TYR A 149 -14.31 -11.87 -2.22
C TYR A 149 -15.27 -11.03 -3.06
N GLY A 150 -15.93 -11.66 -4.03
CA GLY A 150 -16.83 -10.97 -4.97
C GLY A 150 -16.12 -10.39 -6.19
N THR A 151 -14.78 -10.39 -6.22
CA THR A 151 -13.98 -9.92 -7.36
C THR A 151 -13.09 -11.02 -7.94
N GLU A 152 -12.16 -11.57 -7.14
CA GLU A 152 -11.25 -12.63 -7.57
C GLU A 152 -11.82 -14.03 -7.31
N PHE A 153 -12.59 -14.18 -6.24
CA PHE A 153 -13.20 -15.45 -5.85
C PHE A 153 -14.59 -15.24 -5.24
N THR A 154 -15.42 -16.29 -5.29
CA THR A 154 -16.71 -16.31 -4.60
C THR A 154 -16.95 -17.67 -3.94
N LYS A 155 -17.86 -17.72 -2.96
CA LYS A 155 -18.27 -18.98 -2.31
C LYS A 155 -17.03 -19.77 -1.84
N GLY A 156 -16.94 -21.06 -2.20
CA GLY A 156 -15.84 -21.96 -1.82
C GLY A 156 -14.64 -21.97 -2.78
N GLU A 157 -14.53 -21.03 -3.71
CA GLU A 157 -13.46 -20.99 -4.72
C GLU A 157 -12.11 -20.49 -4.17
N TYR A 158 -11.73 -20.91 -2.97
CA TYR A 158 -10.56 -20.38 -2.26
C TYR A 158 -9.24 -20.58 -3.00
N GLY A 159 -9.15 -21.55 -3.92
CA GLY A 159 -7.98 -21.73 -4.79
C GLY A 159 -7.74 -20.59 -5.79
N LYS A 160 -8.71 -19.68 -5.99
CA LYS A 160 -8.57 -18.50 -6.84
C LYS A 160 -8.02 -17.27 -6.11
N ILE A 161 -7.85 -17.35 -4.78
CA ILE A 161 -7.31 -16.24 -4.00
C ILE A 161 -5.90 -15.92 -4.50
N LYS A 162 -5.70 -14.69 -4.97
CA LYS A 162 -4.39 -14.15 -5.34
C LYS A 162 -3.56 -13.95 -4.09
N LYS A 163 -2.27 -14.23 -4.20
CA LYS A 163 -1.31 -14.00 -3.12
C LYS A 163 -1.17 -12.50 -2.86
N VAL A 164 -1.06 -12.13 -1.59
CA VAL A 164 -0.93 -10.74 -1.15
C VAL A 164 0.44 -10.51 -0.51
N TYR A 165 1.01 -9.32 -0.71
CA TYR A 165 2.21 -8.86 -0.02
C TYR A 165 1.95 -7.50 0.63
N SER A 166 2.31 -7.36 1.92
CA SER A 166 2.36 -6.07 2.61
C SER A 166 3.81 -5.80 3.01
N ILE A 167 4.44 -4.87 2.30
CA ILE A 167 5.84 -4.50 2.45
C ILE A 167 5.92 -3.15 3.15
N TRP A 168 6.73 -3.06 4.21
CA TRP A 168 6.84 -1.85 5.03
C TRP A 168 8.26 -1.30 4.96
N VAL A 169 8.41 -0.12 4.37
CA VAL A 169 9.70 0.55 4.21
C VAL A 169 9.91 1.52 5.36
N CYS A 170 10.79 1.18 6.30
CA CYS A 170 11.10 2.04 7.43
C CYS A 170 12.23 3.02 7.09
N MET A 171 11.91 4.32 7.01
CA MET A 171 12.87 5.35 6.60
C MET A 171 13.84 5.77 7.71
N ASN A 172 13.40 5.74 8.98
CA ASN A 172 14.25 6.00 10.14
C ASN A 172 14.27 4.81 11.11
N PRO A 173 14.93 3.69 10.73
CA PRO A 173 15.05 2.54 11.61
C PRO A 173 16.14 2.75 12.67
N PRO A 174 16.07 2.00 13.79
CA PRO A 174 17.16 1.89 14.76
C PRO A 174 18.49 1.54 14.08
N LYS A 175 19.62 1.98 14.64
CA LYS A 175 20.95 1.80 14.03
C LYS A 175 21.25 0.34 13.66
N ASN A 176 20.82 -0.62 14.48
CA ASN A 176 21.00 -2.06 14.27
C ASN A 176 20.06 -2.68 13.22
N ARG A 177 19.16 -1.89 12.63
CA ARG A 177 18.16 -2.30 11.62
C ARG A 177 18.27 -1.48 10.33
N ARG A 178 19.36 -0.71 10.16
CA ARG A 178 19.62 0.04 8.93
C ARG A 178 20.17 -0.91 7.87
N ASN A 179 19.78 -0.69 6.61
CA ASN A 179 20.25 -1.47 5.45
C ASN A 179 19.97 -2.97 5.58
N THR A 180 18.83 -3.33 6.19
CA THR A 180 18.35 -4.71 6.32
C THR A 180 16.96 -4.84 5.71
N ILE A 181 16.65 -6.03 5.22
CA ILE A 181 15.30 -6.46 4.81
C ILE A 181 14.71 -7.31 5.95
#